data_AF-A0A6P0X8Z6-F1
#
_entry.id   AF-A0A6P0X8Z6-F1
#
_cell.length_a   1.000
_cell.length_b   1.000
_cell.length_c   1.000
_cell.angle_alpha   90.00
_cell.angle_beta   90.00
_cell.angle_gamma   90.00
#
_symmetry.space_group_name_H-M   'P 1'
#
loop_
_entity.id
_entity.type
_entity.pdbx_description
1 polymer ?
#
loop_
_entity_poly.entity_id
_entity_poly.type
_entity_poly.pdbx_seq_one_letter_code
_entity_poly.pdbx_strand_id
1 'polypeptide(L)' 'EIYTLSLRDALALSVMEQHLTNHQFLVSDRYTIADISLFAYTHVAEEGGFNLASFPAIQAWLKRVQAQPRYISIRENR' A
#
# COMPACT_ATOMS: atom_id res chain seq x y z
N GLU A 1 -13.04 7.84 20.77
CA GLU A 1 -13.45 7.21 19.49
C GLU A 1 -12.48 7.47 18.33
N ILE A 2 -12.02 8.70 18.08
CA ILE A 2 -11.08 9.00 16.96
C ILE A 2 -9.71 8.30 17.11
N TYR A 3 -9.14 8.26 18.32
CA TYR A 3 -7.83 7.63 18.58
C TYR A 3 -7.80 6.12 18.29
N THR A 4 -8.91 5.41 18.49
CA THR A 4 -8.97 3.94 18.32
C THR A 4 -9.00 3.54 16.84
N LEU A 5 -9.57 4.38 15.98
CA LEU A 5 -9.53 4.21 14.52
C LEU A 5 -8.11 4.36 13.99
N SER A 6 -7.41 5.43 14.38
CA SER A 6 -6.00 5.66 14.01
C SER A 6 -5.08 4.49 14.40
N LEU A 7 -5.29 3.88 15.57
CA LEU A 7 -4.53 2.71 16.01
C LEU A 7 -4.81 1.47 15.16
N ARG A 8 -6.05 1.24 14.74
CA ARG A 8 -6.43 0.09 13.90
C ARG A 8 -5.87 0.22 12.49
N ASP A 9 -5.85 1.42 11.95
CA ASP A 9 -5.32 1.68 10.61
C ASP A 9 -3.78 1.52 10.59
N ALA A 10 -3.09 1.96 11.65
CA ALA A 10 -1.66 1.68 11.83
C ALA A 10 -1.38 0.17 11.94
N LEU A 11 -2.23 -0.61 12.62
CA LEU A 11 -2.11 -2.07 12.69
C LEU A 11 -2.26 -2.72 11.31
N ALA A 12 -3.16 -2.23 10.46
CA ALA A 12 -3.33 -2.77 9.11
C ALA A 12 -2.06 -2.56 8.25
N LEU A 13 -1.46 -1.37 8.30
CA LEU A 13 -0.19 -1.10 7.63
C LEU A 13 0.95 -1.97 8.18
N SER A 14 1.01 -2.17 9.50
CA SER A 14 2.01 -3.07 10.11
C SER A 14 1.87 -4.53 9.64
N VAL A 15 0.64 -5.05 9.54
CA VAL A 15 0.40 -6.41 9.03
C VAL A 15 0.81 -6.53 7.57
N MET A 16 0.46 -5.53 6.76
CA MET A 16 0.83 -5.48 5.36
C MET A 16 2.37 -5.40 5.17
N GLU A 17 3.05 -4.58 5.96
CA GLU A 17 4.51 -4.45 5.96
C GLU A 17 5.21 -5.78 6.31
N GLN A 18 4.73 -6.48 7.34
CA GLN A 18 5.28 -7.77 7.74
C GLN A 18 5.13 -8.81 6.61
N HIS A 19 3.98 -8.83 5.94
CA HIS A 19 3.76 -9.72 4.80
C HIS A 19 4.71 -9.40 3.64
N LEU A 20 4.77 -8.12 3.23
CA LEU A 20 5.58 -7.66 2.10
C LEU A 20 7.09 -7.71 2.35
N THR A 21 7.53 -7.92 3.60
CA THR A 21 8.94 -8.17 3.92
C THR A 21 9.43 -9.47 3.26
N ASN A 22 8.57 -10.48 3.13
CA ASN A 22 8.94 -11.80 2.60
C ASN A 22 8.34 -12.09 1.22
N HIS A 23 7.47 -11.21 0.71
CA HIS A 23 6.72 -11.42 -0.52
C HIS A 23 6.79 -10.23 -1.46
N GLN A 24 6.84 -10.49 -2.76
CA GLN A 24 6.90 -9.43 -3.77
C GLN A 24 5.54 -8.73 -3.94
N PHE A 25 4.46 -9.51 -3.84
CA PHE A 25 3.05 -9.13 -3.99
C PHE A 25 2.20 -9.82 -2.93
N LEU A 26 0.96 -9.38 -2.77
CA LEU A 26 0.09 -9.81 -1.67
C LEU A 26 -0.39 -11.28 -1.77
N VAL A 27 -0.34 -11.88 -2.96
CA VAL A 27 -0.85 -13.24 -3.19
C VAL A 27 0.10 -14.03 -4.10
N SER A 28 0.60 -15.15 -3.58
CA SER A 28 1.40 -16.13 -4.34
C SER A 28 2.57 -15.54 -5.13
N ASP A 29 3.18 -14.46 -4.62
CA ASP A 29 4.27 -13.72 -5.28
C ASP A 29 3.96 -13.30 -6.73
N ARG A 30 2.70 -13.06 -7.05
CA ARG A 30 2.24 -12.58 -8.36
C ARG A 30 1.39 -11.34 -8.22
N TYR A 31 1.44 -10.47 -9.22
CA TYR A 31 0.58 -9.29 -9.29
C TYR A 31 -0.87 -9.71 -9.52
N THR A 32 -1.77 -9.32 -8.62
CA THR A 32 -3.20 -9.70 -8.67
C THR A 32 -4.13 -8.54 -8.35
N ILE A 33 -5.44 -8.78 -8.38
CA ILE A 33 -6.44 -7.82 -7.95
C ILE A 33 -6.25 -7.35 -6.50
N ALA A 34 -5.64 -8.17 -5.63
CA ALA A 34 -5.34 -7.76 -4.26
C ALA A 34 -4.39 -6.55 -4.23
N ASP A 35 -3.38 -6.54 -5.10
CA ASP A 35 -2.43 -5.43 -5.22
C ASP A 35 -3.10 -4.19 -5.80
N ILE A 36 -3.94 -4.35 -6.81
CA ILE A 36 -4.70 -3.23 -7.41
C ILE A 36 -5.61 -2.58 -6.36
N SER A 37 -6.38 -3.38 -5.63
CA SER A 37 -7.34 -2.91 -4.63
C SER A 37 -6.67 -2.19 -3.48
N LEU A 38 -5.58 -2.74 -2.93
CA LEU A 38 -4.88 -2.09 -1.82
C LEU A 38 -4.03 -0.91 -2.29
N PHE A 39 -3.49 -0.91 -3.51
CA PHE A 39 -2.70 0.20 -4.03
C PHE A 39 -3.50 1.51 -4.04
N ALA A 40 -4.77 1.47 -4.47
CA ALA A 40 -5.63 2.64 -4.58
C ALA A 40 -5.71 3.45 -3.27
N TYR A 41 -5.76 2.79 -2.12
CA TYR A 41 -5.80 3.46 -0.82
C TYR A 41 -4.41 3.70 -0.23
N THR A 42 -3.51 2.71 -0.34
CA THR A 42 -2.20 2.80 0.29
C THR A 42 -1.31 3.87 -0.34
N HIS A 43 -1.40 4.11 -1.66
CA HIS A 43 -0.52 5.07 -2.33
C HIS A 43 -0.79 6.55 -1.97
N VAL A 44 -1.93 6.84 -1.33
CA VAL A 44 -2.33 8.17 -0.83
C VAL A 44 -2.51 8.18 0.69
N ALA A 45 -2.01 7.16 1.41
CA ALA A 45 -2.20 7.07 2.87
C ALA A 45 -1.63 8.29 3.63
N GLU A 46 -0.64 8.98 3.07
CA GLU A 46 -0.11 10.24 3.64
C GLU A 46 -1.17 11.36 3.69
N GLU A 47 -2.12 11.39 2.75
CA GLU A 47 -3.26 12.32 2.78
C GLU A 47 -4.21 12.01 3.95
N GLY A 48 -4.23 10.75 4.41
CA GLY A 48 -4.92 10.31 5.63
C GLY A 48 -4.13 10.49 6.92
N GLY A 49 -2.94 11.12 6.88
CA GLY A 49 -2.09 11.36 8.03
C GLY A 49 -1.15 10.20 8.42
N PHE A 50 -1.00 9.17 7.58
CA PHE A 50 -0.07 8.07 7.81
C PHE A 50 1.30 8.37 7.24
N ASN A 51 2.37 8.19 8.03
CA ASN A 51 3.73 8.34 7.53
C ASN A 51 4.23 7.03 6.91
N LEU A 52 4.24 6.95 5.57
CA LEU A 52 4.73 5.77 4.86
C LEU A 52 6.26 5.62 4.90
N ALA A 53 7.01 6.62 5.39
CA ALA A 53 8.46 6.49 5.60
C ALA A 53 8.82 5.37 6.58
N SER A 54 7.90 4.99 7.47
CA SER A 54 8.09 3.90 8.45
C SER A 54 7.88 2.50 7.87
N PHE A 55 7.49 2.37 6.60
CA PHE A 55 7.08 1.10 5.99
C PHE A 55 7.83 0.82 4.67
N PRO A 56 9.12 0.45 4.73
CA PRO A 56 9.96 0.27 3.54
C PRO A 56 9.49 -0.84 2.60
N ALA A 57 8.92 -1.94 3.09
CA ALA A 57 8.42 -3.02 2.24
C ALA A 57 7.17 -2.57 1.47
N ILE A 58 6.27 -1.82 2.12
CA ILE A 58 5.14 -1.15 1.46
C ILE A 58 5.65 -0.16 0.41
N GLN A 59 6.65 0.68 0.70
CA GLN A 59 7.19 1.60 -0.31
C GLN A 59 7.76 0.86 -1.53
N ALA A 60 8.48 -0.23 -1.30
CA ALA A 60 9.02 -1.04 -2.37
C ALA A 60 7.88 -1.69 -3.20
N TRP A 61 6.82 -2.16 -2.54
CA TRP A 61 5.64 -2.68 -3.20
C TRP A 61 4.89 -1.63 -4.03
N LEU A 62 4.70 -0.40 -3.50
CA LEU A 62 4.09 0.71 -4.23
C LEU A 62 4.85 0.98 -5.55
N LYS A 63 6.18 1.02 -5.49
CA LYS A 63 7.03 1.18 -6.68
C LYS A 63 6.86 0.02 -7.67
N ARG A 64 6.77 -1.23 -7.19
CA ARG A 64 6.53 -2.41 -8.03
C ARG A 64 5.16 -2.36 -8.73
N VAL A 65 4.11 -1.89 -8.05
CA VAL A 65 2.77 -1.73 -8.65
C VAL A 65 2.77 -0.62 -9.71
N GLN A 66 3.41 0.52 -9.43
CA GLN A 66 3.54 1.62 -10.40
C GLN A 66 4.35 1.24 -11.65
N ALA A 67 5.25 0.26 -11.54
CA ALA A 67 6.05 -0.25 -12.64
C ALA A 67 5.34 -1.29 -13.53
N GLN A 68 4.08 -1.67 -13.22
CA GLN A 68 3.37 -2.68 -14.00
C GLN A 68 3.06 -2.18 -15.43
N PRO A 69 3.10 -3.06 -16.45
CA PRO A 69 2.74 -2.68 -17.81
C PRO A 69 1.33 -2.10 -17.89
N ARG A 70 1.18 -0.98 -18.60
CA ARG A 70 -0.08 -0.22 -18.74
C ARG A 70 -0.61 0.35 -17.43
N TYR A 71 0.23 0.53 -16.41
CA TYR A 71 -0.12 1.31 -15.24
C TYR A 71 -0.54 2.72 -15.67
N ILE A 72 -1.70 3.16 -15.17
CA ILE A 72 -2.21 4.52 -15.33
C ILE A 72 -2.20 5.16 -13.95
N SER A 73 -1.52 6.30 -13.84
CA SER A 73 -1.45 7.04 -12.58
C SER A 73 -2.85 7.46 -12.13
N ILE A 74 -3.17 7.22 -10.85
CA ILE A 74 -4.44 7.63 -10.21
C ILE A 74 -4.49 9.15 -9.94
N ARG A 75 -3.35 9.86 -10.07
CA ARG A 75 -3.31 11.31 -9.90
C ARG A 75 -4.07 12.01 -11.03
N GLU A 76 -5.16 12.67 -10.63
CA GLU A 76 -6.03 13.63 -11.34
C GLU A 76 -6.00 13.58 -12.87
N ASN A 77 -7.13 13.17 -13.42
CA ASN A 77 -7.55 13.46 -14.78
C ASN A 77 -7.33 14.95 -15.07
N ARG A 78 -6.43 15.29 -16.01
CA ARG A 78 -6.43 16.63 -16.60
C ARG A 78 -7.78 16.95 -17.23
#